data_AF-A0A485KBD6-F1
#
_entry.id   AF-A0A485KBD6-F1
#
_cell.length_a   1.000
_cell.length_b   1.000
_cell.length_c   1.000
_cell.angle_alpha   90.00
_cell.angle_beta   90.00
_cell.angle_gamma   90.00
#
_symmetry.space_group_name_H-M   'P 1'
#
loop_
_entity.id
_entity.type
_entity.pdbx_description
1 polymer ?
#
loop_
_entity_poly.entity_id
_entity_poly.type
_entity_poly.pdbx_seq_one_letter_code
_entity_poly.pdbx_strand_id
1 'polypeptide(L)'
;MAKATGGIGSDWFFIIWCALSMTIALLCDSEALLHDPKTYGKVEPFLNWPPQPLVHALHQWGNDFDHLLNARPLWFKVMFVMEIFFQVPYYIIAIYGFLNRSEWIRVPTLLYAAQSITTMIIVLVEQLVGEYKTPAPAIILGAYLPFFIVPFFFLVRASGPTMFGGKVKSA
;
A
#
# COMPACT_ATOMS: atom_id res chain seq x y z
N MET A 1 -17.29 21.52 13.40
CA MET A 1 -16.07 20.80 13.82
C MET A 1 -14.99 21.85 14.08
N ALA A 2 -14.35 21.86 15.25
CA ALA A 2 -13.26 22.81 15.51
C ALA A 2 -12.00 22.33 14.79
N LYS A 3 -11.52 23.10 13.81
CA LYS A 3 -10.32 22.79 13.02
C LYS A 3 -9.08 23.10 13.89
N ALA A 4 -8.15 22.16 14.02
CA ALA A 4 -6.89 22.42 14.72
C ALA A 4 -6.10 23.52 13.99
N THR A 5 -5.73 24.58 14.70
CA THR A 5 -5.03 25.75 14.14
C THR A 5 -3.52 25.57 14.28
N GLY A 6 -2.90 24.92 13.30
CA GLY A 6 -1.45 24.76 13.19
C GLY A 6 -1.06 24.41 11.74
N GLY A 7 0.14 24.81 11.31
CA GLY A 7 0.63 24.52 9.96
C GLY A 7 0.68 23.01 9.66
N ILE A 8 0.63 22.66 8.36
CA ILE A 8 0.62 21.24 7.91
C ILE A 8 1.88 20.50 8.37
N GLY A 9 3.07 21.14 8.39
CA GLY A 9 4.27 20.57 9.02
C GLY A 9 4.58 19.13 8.55
N SER A 10 4.76 18.21 9.51
CA SER A 10 5.02 16.79 9.25
C SER A 10 3.87 16.05 8.56
N ASP A 11 2.66 16.63 8.50
CA ASP A 11 1.51 15.98 7.86
C ASP A 11 1.74 15.79 6.35
N TRP A 12 2.60 16.61 5.72
CA TRP A 12 3.03 16.43 4.32
C TRP A 12 3.69 15.08 4.06
N PHE A 13 4.44 14.54 5.02
CA PHE A 13 5.05 13.22 4.88
C PHE A 13 3.98 12.14 4.63
N PHE A 14 2.91 12.15 5.44
CA PHE A 14 1.81 11.19 5.32
C PHE A 14 1.00 11.40 4.03
N ILE A 15 0.75 12.67 3.64
CA ILE A 15 0.04 13.00 2.39
C ILE A 15 0.82 12.50 1.17
N ILE A 16 2.12 12.79 1.10
CA ILE A 16 2.98 12.36 -0.01
C ILE A 16 3.04 10.84 -0.06
N TRP A 17 3.18 10.18 1.08
CA TRP A 17 3.15 8.72 1.16
C TRP A 17 1.84 8.16 0.60
N CYS A 18 0.68 8.64 1.06
CA CYS A 18 -0.61 8.17 0.56
C CYS A 18 -0.76 8.38 -0.95
N ALA A 19 -0.33 9.53 -1.48
CA ALA A 19 -0.40 9.79 -2.92
C ALA A 19 0.52 8.87 -3.73
N LEU A 20 1.75 8.64 -3.24
CA LEU A 20 2.71 7.73 -3.85
C LEU A 20 2.21 6.29 -3.82
N SER A 21 1.82 5.78 -2.66
CA SER A 21 1.33 4.40 -2.48
C SER A 21 0.06 4.15 -3.28
N MET A 22 -0.86 5.11 -3.34
CA MET A 22 -2.04 5.02 -4.19
C MET A 22 -1.66 4.90 -5.68
N THR A 23 -0.68 5.70 -6.13
CA THR A 23 -0.20 5.63 -7.52
C THR A 23 0.44 4.28 -7.81
N ILE A 24 1.26 3.76 -6.89
CA ILE A 24 1.90 2.45 -7.02
C ILE A 24 0.83 1.35 -7.06
N ALA A 25 -0.12 1.33 -6.13
CA ALA A 25 -1.18 0.31 -6.09
C ALA A 25 -2.04 0.31 -7.37
N LEU A 26 -2.44 1.50 -7.84
CA LEU A 26 -3.21 1.63 -9.07
C LEU A 26 -2.43 1.19 -10.31
N LEU A 27 -1.10 1.22 -10.29
CA LEU A 27 -0.28 0.78 -11.41
C LEU A 27 0.11 -0.71 -11.27
N CYS A 28 0.80 -1.08 -10.19
CA CYS A 28 1.39 -2.40 -9.99
C CYS A 28 0.36 -3.45 -9.57
N ASP A 29 -0.51 -3.16 -8.60
CA ASP A 29 -1.43 -4.17 -8.07
C ASP A 29 -2.58 -4.43 -9.04
N SER A 30 -3.01 -3.38 -9.75
CA SER A 30 -4.01 -3.53 -10.80
C SER A 30 -3.51 -4.42 -11.93
N GLU A 31 -2.21 -4.36 -12.29
CA GLU A 31 -1.60 -5.29 -13.24
C GLU A 31 -1.76 -6.72 -12.76
N ALA A 32 -1.45 -6.98 -11.48
CA ALA A 32 -1.55 -8.30 -10.88
C ALA A 32 -2.98 -8.88 -10.84
N LEU A 33 -4.00 -8.02 -10.88
CA LEU A 33 -5.41 -8.41 -10.92
C LEU A 33 -5.97 -8.52 -12.34
N LEU A 34 -5.49 -7.70 -13.27
CA LEU A 34 -6.01 -7.59 -14.63
C LEU A 34 -5.28 -8.49 -15.63
N HIS A 35 -4.02 -8.83 -15.35
CA HIS A 35 -3.16 -9.59 -16.25
C HIS A 35 -2.74 -10.92 -15.60
N ASP A 36 -2.90 -12.01 -16.35
CA ASP A 36 -2.33 -13.30 -15.96
C ASP A 36 -0.95 -13.45 -16.64
N PRO A 37 0.13 -13.68 -15.85
CA PRO A 37 1.46 -13.98 -16.39
C PRO A 37 1.46 -15.07 -17.47
N LYS A 38 0.60 -16.09 -17.35
CA LYS A 38 0.57 -17.24 -18.27
C LYS A 38 0.02 -16.89 -19.64
N THR A 39 -0.86 -15.90 -19.71
CA THR A 39 -1.54 -15.46 -20.93
C THR A 39 -0.96 -14.16 -21.50
N TYR A 40 0.05 -13.60 -20.84
CA TYR A 40 0.70 -12.37 -21.27
C TYR A 40 1.22 -12.46 -22.71
N GLY A 41 0.83 -11.49 -23.55
CA GLY A 41 1.17 -11.44 -24.98
C GLY A 41 0.51 -12.54 -25.85
N LYS A 42 -0.27 -13.44 -25.27
CA LYS A 42 -0.97 -14.54 -25.98
C LYS A 42 -2.44 -14.25 -26.22
N VAL A 43 -3.05 -13.40 -25.40
CA VAL A 43 -4.46 -13.03 -25.45
C VAL A 43 -4.56 -11.53 -25.24
N GLU A 44 -5.45 -10.85 -25.97
CA GLU A 44 -5.71 -9.44 -25.70
C GLU A 44 -6.33 -9.29 -24.31
N PRO A 45 -5.79 -8.38 -23.46
CA PRO A 45 -6.32 -8.19 -22.12
C PRO A 45 -7.71 -7.55 -22.19
N PHE A 46 -8.59 -7.92 -21.26
CA PHE A 46 -9.92 -7.30 -21.12
C PHE A 46 -9.81 -5.78 -20.89
N LEU A 47 -8.79 -5.35 -20.15
CA LEU A 47 -8.47 -3.95 -19.92
C LEU A 47 -6.95 -3.76 -20.05
N ASN A 48 -6.53 -2.91 -20.99
CA ASN A 48 -5.12 -2.60 -21.22
C ASN A 48 -4.61 -1.59 -20.19
N TRP A 49 -4.52 -2.02 -18.93
CA TRP A 49 -4.05 -1.23 -17.81
C TRP A 49 -3.24 -2.08 -16.81
N PRO A 50 -2.05 -1.62 -16.36
CA PRO A 50 -1.36 -0.37 -16.70
C PRO A 50 -0.75 -0.40 -18.12
N PRO A 51 -0.15 0.70 -18.61
CA PRO A 51 0.48 0.74 -19.92
C PRO A 51 1.49 -0.39 -20.14
N GLN A 52 1.50 -0.98 -21.34
CA GLN A 52 2.33 -2.14 -21.70
C GLN A 52 3.82 -2.04 -21.31
N PRO A 53 4.52 -0.89 -21.44
CA PRO A 53 5.90 -0.79 -20.97
C PRO A 53 6.06 -1.06 -19.47
N LEU A 54 5.07 -0.66 -18.66
CA LEU A 54 5.09 -0.92 -17.23
C LEU A 54 4.81 -2.40 -16.93
N VAL A 55 3.90 -3.04 -17.66
CA VAL A 55 3.64 -4.47 -17.51
C VAL A 55 4.91 -5.28 -17.80
N HIS A 56 5.61 -4.97 -18.89
CA HIS A 56 6.91 -5.58 -19.19
C HIS A 56 7.93 -5.37 -18.07
N ALA A 57 8.03 -4.14 -17.53
CA ALA A 57 8.94 -3.84 -16.44
C ALA A 57 8.60 -4.61 -15.16
N LEU A 58 7.30 -4.78 -14.84
CA LEU A 58 6.84 -5.56 -13.68
C LEU A 58 7.12 -7.05 -13.85
N HIS A 59 6.93 -7.60 -15.04
CA HIS A 59 7.23 -9.02 -15.30
C HIS A 59 8.73 -9.27 -15.26
N GLN A 60 9.53 -8.34 -15.78
CA GLN A 60 10.98 -8.40 -15.66
C GLN A 60 11.43 -8.32 -14.20
N TRP A 61 10.89 -7.37 -13.42
CA TRP A 61 11.12 -7.30 -11.97
C TRP A 61 10.77 -8.61 -11.27
N GLY A 62 9.63 -9.22 -11.63
CA GLY A 62 9.21 -10.50 -11.08
C GLY A 62 10.11 -11.68 -11.46
N ASN A 63 10.82 -11.60 -12.57
CA ASN A 63 11.77 -12.64 -12.99
C ASN A 63 13.15 -12.42 -12.35
N ASP A 64 13.58 -11.17 -12.23
CA ASP A 64 14.94 -10.83 -11.78
C ASP A 64 15.04 -10.82 -10.24
N PHE A 65 13.98 -10.38 -9.56
CA PHE A 65 14.00 -10.11 -8.12
C PHE A 65 12.80 -10.66 -7.35
N ASP A 66 11.60 -10.63 -7.93
CA ASP A 66 10.36 -10.86 -7.18
C ASP A 66 9.53 -12.03 -7.74
N HIS A 67 10.05 -13.24 -7.55
CA HIS A 67 9.40 -14.45 -8.06
C HIS A 67 7.97 -14.60 -7.55
N LEU A 68 7.68 -14.12 -6.33
CA LEU A 68 6.33 -14.12 -5.76
C LEU A 68 5.36 -13.27 -6.60
N LEU A 69 5.80 -12.10 -7.09
CA LEU A 69 4.99 -11.24 -7.97
C LEU A 69 4.65 -11.89 -9.30
N ASN A 70 5.47 -12.80 -9.83
CA ASN A 70 5.11 -13.55 -11.04
C ASN A 70 4.30 -14.82 -10.75
N ALA A 71 4.60 -15.52 -9.65
CA ALA A 71 3.87 -16.72 -9.26
C ALA A 71 2.42 -16.42 -8.85
N ARG A 72 2.20 -15.31 -8.13
CA ARG A 72 0.89 -14.80 -7.67
C ARG A 72 -0.04 -15.90 -7.16
N PRO A 73 0.35 -16.65 -6.10
CA PRO A 73 -0.55 -17.61 -5.48
C PRO A 73 -1.83 -16.93 -4.99
N LEU A 74 -2.91 -17.71 -4.80
CA LEU A 74 -4.24 -17.18 -4.51
C LEU A 74 -4.24 -16.21 -3.32
N TRP A 75 -3.54 -16.54 -2.23
CA TRP A 75 -3.48 -15.67 -1.05
C TRP A 75 -2.87 -14.29 -1.37
N PHE A 76 -1.88 -14.23 -2.28
CA PHE A 76 -1.23 -12.97 -2.65
C PHE A 76 -2.14 -12.15 -3.58
N LYS A 77 -2.88 -12.81 -4.48
CA LYS A 77 -3.96 -12.16 -5.25
C LYS A 77 -5.03 -11.55 -4.34
N VAL A 78 -5.42 -12.26 -3.28
CA VAL A 78 -6.36 -11.72 -2.28
C VAL A 78 -5.78 -10.48 -1.59
N MET A 79 -4.48 -10.42 -1.32
CA MET A 79 -3.85 -9.21 -0.77
C MET A 79 -3.96 -8.01 -1.72
N PHE A 80 -3.73 -8.19 -3.03
CA PHE A 80 -3.94 -7.12 -4.01
C PHE A 80 -5.40 -6.65 -4.06
N VAL A 81 -6.37 -7.56 -3.97
CA VAL A 81 -7.79 -7.18 -3.83
C VAL A 81 -7.99 -6.36 -2.55
N MET A 82 -7.43 -6.80 -1.43
CA MET A 82 -7.54 -6.03 -0.18
C MET A 82 -6.89 -4.65 -0.29
N GLU A 83 -5.77 -4.53 -1.00
CA GLU A 83 -5.10 -3.24 -1.21
C GLU A 83 -5.95 -2.28 -2.05
N ILE A 84 -6.47 -2.75 -3.19
CA ILE A 84 -7.32 -1.96 -4.08
C ILE A 84 -8.65 -1.55 -3.41
N PHE A 85 -9.28 -2.44 -2.62
CA PHE A 85 -10.60 -2.17 -2.05
C PHE A 85 -10.58 -1.56 -0.64
N PHE A 86 -9.47 -1.69 0.11
CA PHE A 86 -9.36 -1.09 1.45
C PHE A 86 -8.31 0.02 1.54
N GLN A 87 -7.09 -0.21 1.06
CA GLN A 87 -6.01 0.78 1.22
C GLN A 87 -6.18 1.96 0.27
N VAL A 88 -6.52 1.72 -1.01
CA VAL A 88 -6.70 2.80 -1.99
C VAL A 88 -7.80 3.79 -1.57
N PRO A 89 -9.01 3.37 -1.17
CA PRO A 89 -10.01 4.28 -0.62
C PRO A 89 -9.54 4.99 0.64
N TYR A 90 -8.79 4.29 1.51
CA TYR A 90 -8.20 4.91 2.68
C TYR A 90 -7.20 6.02 2.31
N TYR A 91 -6.34 5.84 1.30
CA TYR A 91 -5.38 6.87 0.89
C TYR A 91 -6.07 8.19 0.50
N ILE A 92 -7.20 8.11 -0.19
CA ILE A 92 -8.02 9.28 -0.55
C ILE A 92 -8.56 9.96 0.71
N ILE A 93 -9.13 9.17 1.62
CA ILE A 93 -9.66 9.64 2.92
C ILE A 93 -8.54 10.28 3.75
N ALA A 94 -7.36 9.66 3.78
CA ALA A 94 -6.21 10.13 4.54
C ALA A 94 -5.71 11.46 4.00
N ILE A 95 -5.50 11.60 2.68
CA ILE A 95 -5.10 12.87 2.05
C ILE A 95 -6.05 14.00 2.45
N TYR A 96 -7.37 13.77 2.31
CA TYR A 96 -8.38 14.73 2.76
C TYR A 96 -8.28 15.02 4.27
N GLY A 97 -8.12 13.97 5.08
CA GLY A 97 -8.06 14.04 6.53
C GLY A 97 -6.88 14.83 7.05
N PHE A 98 -5.68 14.61 6.49
CA PHE A 98 -4.46 15.34 6.83
C PHE A 98 -4.53 16.80 6.36
N LEU A 99 -5.00 17.07 5.14
CA LEU A 99 -5.18 18.46 4.65
C LEU A 99 -6.15 19.27 5.51
N ASN A 100 -7.17 18.62 6.08
CA ASN A 100 -8.19 19.26 6.90
C ASN A 100 -8.01 19.09 8.41
N ARG A 101 -6.98 18.34 8.84
CA ARG A 101 -6.75 17.95 10.24
C ARG A 101 -8.00 17.33 10.90
N SER A 102 -8.61 16.38 10.19
CA SER A 102 -9.86 15.74 10.58
C SER A 102 -9.65 14.61 11.59
N GLU A 103 -10.06 14.80 12.85
CA GLU A 103 -9.86 13.77 13.90
C GLU A 103 -10.54 12.42 13.63
N TRP A 104 -11.63 12.41 12.85
CA TRP A 104 -12.37 11.18 12.57
C TRP A 104 -11.55 10.16 11.76
N ILE A 105 -10.53 10.60 11.01
CA ILE A 105 -9.67 9.70 10.21
C ILE A 105 -8.73 8.86 11.08
N ARG A 106 -8.68 9.12 12.39
CA ARG A 106 -7.88 8.35 13.34
C ARG A 106 -8.21 6.85 13.29
N VAL A 107 -9.48 6.48 13.41
CA VAL A 107 -9.87 5.05 13.42
C VAL A 107 -9.59 4.37 12.07
N PRO A 108 -9.98 4.94 10.92
CA PRO A 108 -9.55 4.43 9.61
C PRO A 108 -8.04 4.27 9.48
N THR A 109 -7.26 5.20 10.04
CA THR A 109 -5.79 5.13 10.03
C THR A 109 -5.23 3.95 10.82
N LEU A 110 -5.82 3.65 11.99
CA LEU A 110 -5.44 2.47 12.76
C LEU A 110 -5.70 1.17 11.99
N LEU A 111 -6.84 1.08 11.30
CA LEU A 111 -7.20 -0.09 10.49
C LEU A 111 -6.23 -0.28 9.31
N TYR A 112 -5.97 0.79 8.55
CA TYR A 112 -5.00 0.77 7.46
C TYR A 112 -3.61 0.34 7.96
N ALA A 113 -3.13 0.98 9.03
CA ALA A 113 -1.78 0.73 9.52
C ALA A 113 -1.61 -0.72 9.98
N ALA A 114 -2.59 -1.23 10.74
CA ALA A 114 -2.57 -2.62 11.20
C ALA A 114 -2.64 -3.62 10.03
N GLN A 115 -3.52 -3.36 9.05
CA GLN A 115 -3.62 -4.20 7.86
C GLN A 115 -2.29 -4.23 7.09
N SER A 116 -1.75 -3.07 6.76
CA SER A 116 -0.53 -2.94 5.94
C SER A 116 0.70 -3.56 6.62
N ILE A 117 0.86 -3.35 7.94
CA ILE A 117 1.90 -4.02 8.72
C ILE A 117 1.74 -5.55 8.65
N THR A 118 0.51 -6.05 8.81
CA THR A 118 0.24 -7.49 8.82
C THR A 118 0.53 -8.11 7.45
N THR A 119 0.06 -7.49 6.37
CA THR A 119 0.32 -8.00 5.00
C THR A 119 1.80 -7.97 4.67
N MET A 120 2.52 -6.91 5.05
CA MET A 120 3.95 -6.81 4.81
C MET A 120 4.77 -7.84 5.59
N ILE A 121 4.39 -8.18 6.83
CA ILE A 121 5.05 -9.29 7.54
C ILE A 121 4.91 -10.59 6.75
N ILE A 122 3.70 -10.91 6.27
CA ILE A 122 3.45 -12.14 5.52
C ILE A 122 4.26 -12.14 4.21
N VAL A 123 4.23 -11.04 3.46
CA VAL A 123 4.96 -10.90 2.19
C VAL A 123 6.46 -11.00 2.41
N LEU A 124 7.02 -10.29 3.39
CA LEU A 124 8.46 -10.33 3.67
C LEU A 124 8.92 -11.71 4.12
N VAL A 125 8.12 -12.44 4.91
CA VAL A 125 8.44 -13.82 5.29
C VAL A 125 8.44 -14.73 4.06
N GLU A 126 7.42 -14.64 3.19
CA GLU A 126 7.39 -15.42 1.95
C GLU A 126 8.60 -15.11 1.06
N GLN A 127 8.95 -13.84 0.92
CA GLN A 127 10.09 -13.41 0.10
C GLN A 127 11.42 -13.95 0.64
N LEU A 128 11.61 -14.01 1.96
CA LEU A 128 12.89 -14.40 2.54
C LEU A 128 13.05 -15.92 2.69
N VAL A 129 11.98 -16.65 3.01
CA VAL A 129 12.05 -18.08 3.36
C VAL A 129 10.96 -18.95 2.74
N GLY A 130 10.03 -18.37 1.98
CA GLY A 130 8.89 -19.05 1.38
C GLY A 130 9.20 -19.85 0.11
N GLU A 131 8.14 -20.33 -0.52
CA GLU A 131 8.21 -21.12 -1.76
C GLU A 131 8.76 -20.27 -2.91
N TYR A 132 8.32 -19.02 -3.00
CA TYR A 132 8.70 -18.08 -4.05
C TYR A 132 9.77 -17.09 -3.60
N LYS A 133 10.71 -17.54 -2.76
CA LYS A 133 11.75 -16.69 -2.21
C LYS A 133 12.52 -15.91 -3.28
N THR A 134 12.90 -14.69 -2.92
CA THR A 134 13.69 -13.81 -3.78
C THR A 134 15.13 -14.29 -3.92
N PRO A 135 15.74 -14.15 -5.12
CA PRO A 135 17.18 -14.29 -5.28
C PRO A 135 17.95 -13.06 -4.79
N ALA A 136 17.28 -11.94 -4.51
CA ALA A 136 17.90 -10.65 -4.19
C ALA A 136 17.27 -10.00 -2.94
N PRO A 137 17.52 -10.55 -1.73
CA PRO A 137 16.83 -10.13 -0.51
C PRO A 137 17.05 -8.66 -0.15
N ALA A 138 18.23 -8.10 -0.41
CA ALA A 138 18.51 -6.69 -0.14
C ALA A 138 17.66 -5.75 -1.02
N ILE A 139 17.40 -6.13 -2.28
CA ILE A 139 16.59 -5.36 -3.22
C ILE A 139 15.12 -5.40 -2.78
N ILE A 140 14.61 -6.60 -2.45
CA ILE A 140 13.24 -6.76 -1.95
C ILE A 140 13.03 -6.03 -0.63
N LEU A 141 13.97 -6.11 0.31
CA LEU A 141 13.88 -5.34 1.56
C LEU A 141 13.83 -3.84 1.27
N GLY A 142 14.66 -3.33 0.37
CA GLY A 142 14.62 -1.92 -0.04
C GLY A 142 13.27 -1.50 -0.65
N ALA A 143 12.63 -2.38 -1.42
CA ALA A 143 11.36 -2.10 -2.09
C ALA A 143 10.14 -2.24 -1.15
N TYR A 144 10.09 -3.28 -0.31
CA TYR A 144 8.91 -3.64 0.48
C TYR A 144 8.94 -3.10 1.92
N LEU A 145 10.11 -2.99 2.55
CA LEU A 145 10.22 -2.53 3.94
C LEU A 145 9.63 -1.12 4.18
N PRO A 146 9.69 -0.16 3.25
CA PRO A 146 8.99 1.11 3.39
C PRO A 146 7.48 0.97 3.65
N PHE A 147 6.83 -0.03 3.05
CA PHE A 147 5.41 -0.34 3.26
C PHE A 147 5.14 -1.00 4.62
N PHE A 148 6.16 -1.37 5.38
CA PHE A 148 6.00 -1.73 6.79
C PHE A 148 6.27 -0.52 7.70
N ILE A 149 7.40 0.17 7.46
CA ILE A 149 7.90 1.26 8.31
C ILE A 149 6.94 2.44 8.31
N VAL A 150 6.45 2.87 7.15
CA VAL A 150 5.63 4.07 7.08
C VAL A 150 4.25 3.84 7.70
N PRO A 151 3.54 2.72 7.45
CA PRO A 151 2.33 2.36 8.20
C PRO A 151 2.55 2.26 9.70
N PHE A 152 3.72 1.82 10.17
CA PHE A 152 4.07 1.90 11.59
C PHE A 152 4.09 3.34 12.11
N PHE A 153 4.59 4.32 11.34
CA PHE A 153 4.47 5.73 11.71
C PHE A 153 3.01 6.23 11.69
N PHE A 154 2.16 5.76 10.78
CA PHE A 154 0.72 6.05 10.84
C PHE A 154 0.07 5.48 12.11
N LEU A 155 0.46 4.27 12.52
CA LEU A 155 0.00 3.65 13.76
C LEU A 155 0.39 4.49 14.98
N VAL A 156 1.66 4.90 15.07
CA VAL A 156 2.16 5.77 16.14
C VAL A 156 1.40 7.09 16.14
N ARG A 157 1.19 7.69 14.95
CA ARG A 157 0.48 8.96 14.75
C ARG A 157 -0.98 8.91 15.25
N ALA A 158 -1.64 7.75 15.13
CA ALA A 158 -3.04 7.54 15.48
C ALA A 158 -3.26 6.85 16.85
N SER A 159 -2.19 6.46 17.54
CA SER A 159 -2.25 5.66 18.78
C SER A 159 -2.90 6.41 19.95
N GLY A 160 -2.62 7.70 20.11
CA GLY A 160 -3.20 8.56 21.14
C GLY A 160 -4.71 8.79 20.95
N PRO A 161 -5.42 9.41 21.91
CA PRO A 161 -6.87 9.64 21.84
C PRO A 161 -7.28 10.58 20.70
N THR A 162 -6.34 11.41 20.23
CA THR A 162 -6.50 12.32 19.11
C THR A 162 -5.33 12.14 18.16
N MET A 163 -5.58 12.41 16.89
CA MET A 163 -4.55 12.46 15.87
C MET A 163 -4.01 13.88 15.79
N PHE A 164 -4.81 14.92 15.60
CA PHE A 164 -4.32 16.28 15.37
C PHE A 164 -4.34 17.21 16.60
N GLY A 165 -4.66 16.67 17.79
CA GLY A 165 -4.80 17.43 19.03
C GLY A 165 -6.15 18.17 19.15
N GLY A 166 -7.14 17.82 18.33
CA GLY A 166 -8.50 18.36 18.39
C GLY A 166 -9.25 17.94 19.65
N LYS A 167 -10.30 18.68 20.00
CA LYS A 167 -11.13 18.36 21.18
C LYS A 167 -11.82 17.01 20.98
N VAL A 168 -11.54 16.03 21.84
CA VAL A 168 -12.35 14.82 21.97
C VAL A 168 -13.71 15.27 22.48
N LYS A 169 -14.79 14.99 21.75
CA LYS A 169 -16.13 15.16 22.31
C LYS A 169 -16.30 14.06 23.36
N SER A 170 -16.31 14.42 24.64
CA SER A 170 -16.86 13.51 25.65
C SER A 170 -18.30 13.21 25.26
N ALA A 171 -18.60 11.92 25.14
CA ALA A 171 -19.96 11.42 25.00
C ALA A 171 -20.75 11.66 26.29
#